data_AF-U1MTY9-F1
#
_entry.id   AF-U1MTY9-F1
#
_cell.length_a   1.000
_cell.length_b   1.000
_cell.length_c   1.000
_cell.angle_alpha   90.00
_cell.angle_beta   90.00
_cell.angle_gamma   90.00
#
_symmetry.space_group_name_H-M   'P 1'
#
loop_
_entity.id
_entity.type
_entity.pdbx_description
1 polymer ?
#
loop_
_entity_poly.entity_id
_entity_poly.type
_entity_poly.pdbx_seq_one_letter_code
_entity_poly.pdbx_strand_id
1 'polypeptide(L)'
;MATVDGSAPSTQFGGRAVVRDAESGKIKWRSEDRKIADVYPPITQDVVIVGSTDGTLYGYDASSGKIQCEHTMGSKLSGLSTSDTHIFYTADQRVFAYNPSTGEIDWRQRIPPASRLTYDQKLL
;
A
#
# COMPACT_ATOMS: atom_id res chain seq x y z
N MET A 1 12.46 -4.04 9.48
CA MET A 1 11.56 -2.86 9.43
C MET A 1 12.10 -1.99 8.31
N ALA A 2 11.33 -1.75 7.24
CA ALA A 2 11.80 -0.92 6.14
C ALA A 2 11.87 0.53 6.60
N THR A 3 13.01 1.18 6.39
CA THR A 3 13.24 2.57 6.79
C THR A 3 13.31 3.48 5.59
N VAL A 4 12.81 4.70 5.76
CA VAL A 4 12.60 5.70 4.72
C VAL A 4 13.19 7.00 5.26
N ASP A 5 14.36 7.41 4.78
CA ASP A 5 15.07 8.58 5.32
C ASP A 5 15.19 8.56 6.86
N GLY A 6 15.62 7.41 7.38
CA GLY A 6 15.70 7.20 8.83
C GLY A 6 14.35 7.24 9.52
N SER A 7 13.25 6.91 8.84
CA SER A 7 11.89 6.86 9.40
C SER A 7 11.29 5.46 9.27
N ALA A 8 10.48 5.06 10.24
CA ALA A 8 9.82 3.77 10.30
C ALA A 8 8.29 3.96 10.40
N PRO A 9 7.52 3.54 9.39
CA PRO A 9 6.07 3.57 9.43
C PRO A 9 5.48 2.38 10.20
N SER A 10 4.34 2.59 10.84
CA SER A 10 3.59 1.58 11.58
C SER A 10 2.10 1.94 11.67
N THR A 11 1.23 0.94 11.84
CA THR A 11 -0.16 1.14 12.23
C THR A 11 -0.29 1.19 13.76
N GLN A 12 -1.15 2.05 14.28
CA GLN A 12 -1.55 2.03 15.69
C GLN A 12 -3.01 1.58 15.82
N PHE A 13 -3.34 0.88 16.92
CA PHE A 13 -4.72 0.64 17.35
C PHE A 13 -5.54 1.94 17.27
N GLY A 14 -6.67 1.89 16.57
CA GLY A 14 -7.52 3.06 16.31
C GLY A 14 -7.38 3.67 14.91
N GLY A 15 -6.85 2.93 13.93
CA GLY A 15 -7.03 3.28 12.52
C GLY A 15 -6.18 4.44 12.02
N ARG A 16 -5.00 4.66 12.63
CA ARG A 16 -4.04 5.71 12.23
C ARG A 16 -2.71 5.11 11.82
N ALA A 17 -2.10 5.72 10.80
CA ALA A 17 -0.69 5.53 10.49
C ALA A 17 0.17 6.43 11.39
N VAL A 18 1.31 5.90 11.81
CA VAL A 18 2.30 6.61 12.62
C VAL A 18 3.66 6.41 11.97
N VAL A 19 4.35 7.52 11.71
CA VAL A 19 5.75 7.49 11.30
C VAL A 19 6.63 7.96 12.43
N ARG A 20 7.69 7.20 12.67
CA ARG A 20 8.68 7.45 13.71
C ARG A 20 10.04 7.67 13.10
N ASP A 21 10.87 8.41 13.79
CA ASP A 21 12.31 8.36 13.59
C ASP A 21 12.81 6.95 13.93
N ALA A 22 13.61 6.38 13.03
CA ALA A 22 14.04 4.99 13.09
C ALA A 22 15.11 4.76 14.17
N GLU A 23 15.91 5.79 14.48
CA GLU A 23 16.96 5.71 15.49
C GLU A 23 16.40 5.95 16.90
N SER A 24 15.65 7.04 17.07
CA SER A 24 15.13 7.45 18.38
C SER A 24 13.76 6.90 18.73
N GLY A 25 13.01 6.36 17.76
CA GLY A 25 11.63 5.89 17.93
C GLY A 25 10.59 7.01 18.16
N LYS A 26 11.03 8.28 18.15
CA LYS A 26 10.16 9.44 18.36
C LYS A 26 9.20 9.61 17.19
N ILE A 27 7.98 10.02 17.47
CA ILE A 27 6.96 10.21 16.44
C ILE A 27 7.29 11.46 15.64
N LYS A 28 7.44 11.30 14.31
CA LYS A 28 7.54 12.42 13.37
C LYS A 28 6.14 12.97 13.08
N TRP A 29 5.19 12.09 12.76
CA TRP A 29 3.81 12.49 12.51
C TRP A 29 2.81 11.34 12.71
N ARG A 30 1.52 11.69 12.73
CA ARG A 30 0.37 10.78 12.80
C ARG A 30 -0.64 11.19 11.75
N SER A 31 -1.21 10.22 11.04
CA SER A 31 -2.34 10.50 10.15
C SER A 31 -3.58 10.85 10.96
N GLU A 32 -4.57 11.44 10.28
CA GLU A 32 -5.94 11.46 10.77
C GLU A 32 -6.47 10.02 10.96
N ASP A 33 -7.54 9.89 11.76
CA ASP A 33 -8.26 8.61 11.85
C ASP A 33 -9.00 8.36 10.53
N ARG A 34 -8.44 7.43 9.77
CA ARG A 34 -9.00 7.00 8.49
C ARG A 34 -9.24 5.51 8.47
N LYS A 35 -9.41 4.89 9.65
CA LYS A 35 -9.61 3.45 9.79
C LYS A 35 -8.57 2.64 9.01
N ILE A 36 -7.31 3.05 9.14
CA ILE A 36 -6.17 2.40 8.51
C ILE A 36 -6.10 0.93 8.94
N ALA A 37 -6.04 0.04 7.96
CA ALA A 37 -5.87 -1.40 8.15
C ALA A 37 -4.40 -1.79 8.16
N ASP A 38 -3.65 -1.32 7.16
CA ASP A 38 -2.25 -1.68 6.94
C ASP A 38 -1.45 -0.48 6.42
N VAL A 39 -0.13 -0.52 6.65
CA VAL A 39 0.84 0.48 6.17
C VAL A 39 1.98 -0.24 5.48
N TYR A 40 2.42 0.31 4.35
CA TYR A 40 3.39 -0.30 3.47
C TYR A 40 4.60 0.61 3.25
N PRO A 41 5.78 0.02 2.99
CA PRO A 41 6.97 0.79 2.69
C PRO A 41 6.80 1.58 1.39
N PRO A 42 7.67 2.56 1.16
CA PRO A 42 7.48 3.51 0.09
C PRO A 42 7.64 2.96 -1.32
N ILE A 43 7.04 3.69 -2.24
CA ILE A 43 7.25 3.59 -3.68
C ILE A 43 8.47 4.43 -4.08
N THR A 44 8.66 5.59 -3.47
CA THR A 44 9.84 6.45 -3.63
C THR A 44 10.44 6.72 -2.26
N GLN A 45 11.63 7.32 -2.13
CA GLN A 45 12.22 7.60 -0.81
C GLN A 45 11.35 8.50 0.10
N ASP A 46 10.21 9.03 -0.39
CA ASP A 46 9.44 10.07 0.29
C ASP A 46 7.95 9.77 0.48
N VAL A 47 7.43 8.58 0.15
CA VAL A 47 5.97 8.34 0.21
C VAL A 47 5.58 7.10 1.02
N VAL A 48 4.80 7.25 2.08
CA VAL A 48 4.20 6.12 2.82
C VAL A 48 2.82 5.80 2.27
N ILE A 49 2.63 4.56 1.82
CA ILE A 49 1.33 4.07 1.33
C ILE A 49 0.56 3.42 2.46
N VAL A 50 -0.71 3.77 2.55
CA VAL A 50 -1.59 3.31 3.61
C VAL A 50 -2.92 2.84 3.04
N GLY A 51 -3.35 1.64 3.42
CA GLY A 51 -4.65 1.09 3.04
C GLY A 51 -5.68 1.27 4.15
N SER A 52 -6.82 1.88 3.83
CA SER A 52 -7.97 1.95 4.73
C SER A 52 -8.91 0.77 4.58
N THR A 53 -9.60 0.45 5.67
CA THR A 53 -10.72 -0.51 5.68
C THR A 53 -11.88 -0.10 4.77
N ASP A 54 -11.99 1.18 4.37
CA ASP A 54 -13.01 1.66 3.43
C ASP A 54 -12.69 1.36 1.95
N GLY A 55 -11.51 0.79 1.67
CA GLY A 55 -11.06 0.49 0.30
C GLY A 55 -10.35 1.66 -0.39
N THR A 56 -9.90 2.66 0.37
CA THR A 56 -9.09 3.77 -0.14
C THR A 56 -7.61 3.56 0.18
N LEU A 57 -6.75 3.79 -0.80
CA LEU A 57 -5.31 3.92 -0.64
C LEU A 57 -4.95 5.40 -0.52
N TYR A 58 -4.11 5.71 0.46
CA TYR A 58 -3.58 7.05 0.68
C TYR A 58 -2.06 7.02 0.56
N GLY A 59 -1.50 7.93 -0.23
CA GLY A 59 -0.07 8.20 -0.26
C GLY A 59 0.25 9.45 0.56
N TYR A 60 1.05 9.29 1.60
CA TYR A 60 1.49 10.37 2.48
C TYR A 60 2.94 10.71 2.22
N ASP A 61 3.27 11.99 2.16
CA ASP A 61 4.63 12.48 2.28
C ASP A 61 5.27 11.96 3.59
N ALA A 62 6.37 11.23 3.48
CA ALA A 62 7.02 10.54 4.59
C ALA A 62 7.61 11.53 5.61
N SER A 63 7.96 12.75 5.20
CA SER A 63 8.53 13.77 6.06
C SER A 63 7.46 14.53 6.86
N SER A 64 6.35 14.88 6.22
CA SER A 64 5.35 15.80 6.73
C SER A 64 4.01 15.16 7.10
N GLY A 65 3.74 13.95 6.62
CA GLY A 65 2.46 13.27 6.81
C GLY A 65 1.30 13.92 6.04
N LYS A 66 1.60 14.73 5.01
CA LYS A 66 0.59 15.32 4.12
C LYS A 66 0.20 14.33 3.04
N ILE A 67 -1.08 14.28 2.71
CA ILE A 67 -1.58 13.43 1.61
C ILE A 67 -1.10 14.03 0.28
N GLN A 68 -0.44 13.20 -0.52
CA GLN A 68 -0.01 13.50 -1.89
C GLN A 68 -0.93 12.85 -2.93
N CYS A 69 -1.49 11.68 -2.63
CA CYS A 69 -2.44 11.00 -3.51
C CYS A 69 -3.49 10.18 -2.74
N GLU A 70 -4.65 10.03 -3.35
CA GLU A 70 -5.75 9.19 -2.87
C GLU A 70 -6.31 8.35 -4.02
N HIS A 71 -6.59 7.08 -3.76
CA HIS A 71 -7.14 6.17 -4.78
C HIS A 71 -8.18 5.23 -4.16
N THR A 72 -9.43 5.35 -4.61
CA THR A 72 -10.53 4.51 -4.14
C THR A 72 -10.64 3.26 -5.03
N MET A 73 -10.37 2.09 -4.45
CA MET A 73 -10.37 0.82 -5.18
C MET A 73 -11.76 0.27 -5.48
N GLY A 74 -12.80 0.82 -4.83
CA GLY A 74 -14.20 0.39 -4.99
C GLY A 74 -14.52 -0.99 -4.42
N SER A 75 -13.56 -1.64 -3.74
CA SER A 75 -13.76 -2.91 -3.05
C SER A 75 -12.71 -3.11 -1.96
N LYS A 76 -12.91 -4.13 -1.12
CA LYS A 76 -12.01 -4.45 -0.01
C LYS A 76 -10.66 -4.95 -0.54
N LEU A 77 -9.59 -4.37 0.00
CA LEU A 77 -8.22 -4.82 -0.21
C LEU A 77 -8.01 -6.20 0.41
N SER A 78 -7.42 -7.13 -0.34
CA SER A 78 -7.02 -8.45 0.17
C SER A 78 -5.51 -8.69 0.17
N GLY A 79 -4.75 -7.79 -0.45
CA GLY A 79 -3.30 -7.87 -0.56
C GLY A 79 -2.76 -6.64 -1.25
N LEU A 80 -1.58 -6.18 -0.82
CA LEU A 80 -0.91 -5.02 -1.38
C LEU A 80 0.60 -5.20 -1.31
N SER A 81 1.28 -4.80 -2.38
CA SER A 81 2.73 -4.67 -2.43
C SER A 81 3.11 -3.43 -3.24
N THR A 82 4.32 -2.95 -3.04
CA THR A 82 4.85 -1.77 -3.71
C THR A 82 6.13 -2.14 -4.47
N SER A 83 6.39 -1.38 -5.54
CA SER A 83 7.67 -1.30 -6.25
C SER A 83 8.06 0.18 -6.36
N ASP A 84 9.17 0.47 -7.02
CA ASP A 84 9.64 1.85 -7.20
C ASP A 84 8.68 2.75 -8.00
N THR A 85 7.76 2.15 -8.75
CA THR A 85 6.88 2.87 -9.69
C THR A 85 5.40 2.55 -9.55
N HIS A 86 5.06 1.43 -8.90
CA HIS A 86 3.69 0.94 -8.86
C HIS A 86 3.27 0.45 -7.48
N ILE A 87 1.99 0.63 -7.18
CA ILE A 87 1.27 -0.14 -6.17
C ILE A 87 0.61 -1.31 -6.88
N PHE A 88 0.90 -2.52 -6.42
CA PHE A 88 0.14 -3.71 -6.80
C PHE A 88 -0.84 -4.05 -5.69
N TYR A 89 -2.11 -4.22 -6.05
CA TYR A 89 -3.11 -4.60 -5.06
C TYR A 89 -4.10 -5.62 -5.61
N THR A 90 -4.62 -6.45 -4.72
CA THR A 90 -5.69 -7.41 -5.02
C THR A 90 -7.01 -6.94 -4.48
N ALA A 91 -7.98 -6.89 -5.38
CA ALA A 91 -9.33 -6.39 -5.16
C ALA A 91 -10.26 -7.08 -6.17
N ASP A 92 -11.48 -7.44 -5.76
CA ASP A 92 -12.50 -8.05 -6.64
C ASP A 92 -11.96 -9.14 -7.62
N GLN A 93 -11.25 -10.13 -7.08
CA GLN A 93 -10.64 -11.24 -7.84
C GLN A 93 -9.71 -10.79 -8.98
N ARG A 94 -9.11 -9.61 -8.87
CA ARG A 94 -8.16 -9.06 -9.82
C ARG A 94 -6.91 -8.58 -9.09
N VAL A 95 -5.81 -8.58 -9.83
CA VAL A 95 -4.58 -7.83 -9.51
C VAL A 95 -4.63 -6.54 -10.32
N PHE A 96 -4.29 -5.43 -9.68
CA PHE A 96 -4.18 -4.12 -10.31
C PHE A 96 -2.75 -3.62 -10.16
N ALA A 97 -2.22 -2.96 -11.19
CA ALA A 97 -1.02 -2.15 -11.12
C ALA A 97 -1.43 -0.68 -11.23
N TYR A 98 -1.31 0.04 -10.13
CA TYR A 98 -1.62 1.45 -10.02
C TYR A 98 -0.34 2.26 -10.02
N ASN A 99 -0.28 3.24 -10.91
CA ASN A 99 0.81 4.19 -10.98
C ASN A 99 0.43 5.45 -10.19
N PRO A 100 1.03 5.69 -9.01
CA PRO A 100 0.68 6.83 -8.15
C PRO A 100 1.15 8.17 -8.72
N SER A 101 2.11 8.18 -9.65
CA SER A 101 2.61 9.41 -10.26
C SER A 101 1.64 9.98 -11.29
N THR A 102 0.87 9.11 -11.96
CA THR A 102 -0.16 9.48 -12.94
C THR A 102 -1.57 9.41 -12.36
N GLY A 103 -1.78 8.60 -11.31
CA GLY A 103 -3.11 8.29 -10.77
C GLY A 103 -3.87 7.25 -11.59
N GLU A 104 -3.20 6.52 -12.48
CA GLU A 104 -3.84 5.60 -13.43
C GLU A 104 -3.61 4.13 -13.07
N ILE A 105 -4.49 3.28 -13.61
CA ILE A 105 -4.31 1.83 -13.60
C ILE A 105 -3.69 1.43 -14.94
N ASP A 106 -2.38 1.20 -14.94
CA ASP A 106 -1.63 0.82 -16.14
C ASP A 106 -2.10 -0.54 -16.67
N TRP A 107 -2.40 -1.49 -15.78
CA TRP A 107 -3.04 -2.75 -16.15
C TRP A 107 -3.83 -3.40 -15.00
N ARG A 108 -4.72 -4.32 -15.38
CA ARG A 108 -5.44 -5.19 -14.44
C ARG A 108 -5.57 -6.61 -14.99
N GLN A 109 -5.48 -7.61 -14.13
CA GLN A 109 -5.58 -9.01 -14.51
C GLN A 109 -6.52 -9.77 -13.59
N ARG A 110 -7.41 -10.60 -14.16
CA ARG A 110 -8.27 -11.49 -13.39
C ARG A 110 -7.46 -12.66 -12.82
N ILE A 111 -7.64 -12.93 -11.54
CA ILE A 111 -7.13 -14.13 -10.88
C ILE A 111 -8.05 -15.29 -11.29
N PRO A 112 -7.53 -16.31 -11.99
CA PRO A 112 -8.33 -17.48 -12.34
C PRO A 112 -8.81 -18.19 -11.06
N PRO A 113 -9.99 -18.82 -11.08
CA PRO A 113 -10.37 -19.70 -9.99
C PRO A 113 -9.34 -20.83 -9.86
N ALA A 114 -9.09 -21.28 -8.63
CA ALA A 114 -8.11 -22.32 -8.33
C ALA A 114 -8.33 -23.61 -9.15
N SER A 115 -9.57 -23.88 -9.58
CA SER A 115 -9.93 -25.02 -10.44
C SER A 115 -9.31 -25.00 -11.84
N ARG A 116 -8.68 -23.89 -12.27
CA ARG A 116 -7.95 -23.78 -13.54
C ARG A 116 -6.43 -23.88 -13.40
N LEU A 117 -5.91 -24.02 -12.19
CA LEU A 117 -4.48 -24.23 -11.93
C LEU A 117 -4.20 -25.73 -11.77
N THR A 118 -4.46 -26.53 -12.81
CA THR A 118 -3.88 -27.88 -12.86
C THR A 118 -2.40 -27.73 -13.21
N TYR A 119 -1.53 -28.20 -12.32
CA TYR A 119 -0.08 -28.31 -12.53
C TYR A 119 0.19 -29.17 -13.77
N ASP A 120 0.71 -28.59 -14.84
CA ASP A 120 1.08 -29.33 -16.04
C ASP A 120 2.45 -29.99 -15.79
N GLN A 121 2.47 -31.29 -15.54
CA GLN A 121 3.67 -32.09 -15.25
C GLN A 121 4.59 -32.31 -16.47
N LYS A 122 4.37 -31.62 -17.60
CA LYS A 122 5.05 -31.91 -18.88
C LYS A 122 6.35 -31.14 -19.15
N LEU A 123 6.95 -30.50 -18.15
CA LEU A 123 8.28 -29.88 -18.29
C LEU A 123 9.26 -30.46 -17.25
N LEU A 124 9.61 -31.72 -17.45
CA LEU A 124 10.87 -32.34 -17.02
C LEU A 124 11.45 -33.13 -18.18
#